data_AF-A0A6I1EDW9-F1
#
_entry.id   AF-A0A6I1EDW9-F1
#
_cell.length_a   1.000
_cell.length_b   1.000
_cell.length_c   1.000
_cell.angle_alpha   90.00
_cell.angle_beta   90.00
_cell.angle_gamma   90.00
#
_symmetry.space_group_name_H-M   'P 1'
#
loop_
_entity.id
_entity.type
_entity.pdbx_description
1 polymer ?
#
loop_
_entity_poly.entity_id
_entity_poly.type
_entity_poly.pdbx_seq_one_letter_code
_entity_poly.pdbx_strand_id
1 'polypeptide(L)'
;MRAIRRLERRFNAALAAMEENASNADVDVEKNKLSEQVTKLEAWKVEQEQVLEAATAEIASAKKETADATEVNSTLEAKITELTTSLEASVKSGEIAQNQLSELAAQKLAAEVALSQAQENIADTSKADGELEAVVAKLAEAEKAKADLQAALDTAKNKQASNADTSDIAKELAALKAQREVDLAEVNVILEKLLPLVEAK
;
A
#
# COMPACT_ATOMS: atom_id res chain seq x y z
N MET A 1 49.29 -46.06 85.92
CA MET A 1 49.64 -46.28 84.50
C MET A 1 48.51 -46.86 83.63
N ARG A 2 47.84 -47.97 83.98
CA ARG A 2 46.77 -48.55 83.13
C ARG A 2 45.49 -47.69 83.05
N ALA A 3 45.08 -47.05 84.15
CA ALA A 3 43.90 -46.19 84.18
C ALA A 3 44.07 -44.91 83.35
N ILE A 4 45.25 -44.28 83.40
CA ILE A 4 45.60 -43.08 82.62
C ILE A 4 45.55 -43.38 81.11
N ARG A 5 46.17 -44.48 80.65
CA ARG A 5 46.09 -44.92 79.25
C ARG A 5 44.67 -45.21 78.77
N ARG A 6 43.79 -45.68 79.67
CA ARG A 6 42.39 -45.94 79.34
C ARG A 6 41.61 -44.63 79.20
N LEU A 7 41.96 -43.62 79.98
CA LEU A 7 41.40 -42.26 79.90
C LEU A 7 41.86 -41.55 78.63
N GLU A 8 43.15 -41.61 78.31
CA GLU A 8 43.73 -41.05 77.07
C GLU A 8 43.06 -41.64 75.82
N ARG A 9 42.85 -42.97 75.77
CA ARG A 9 42.14 -43.60 74.64
C ARG A 9 40.70 -43.13 74.50
N ARG A 10 39.98 -42.93 75.61
CA ARG A 10 38.59 -42.45 75.59
C ARG A 10 38.53 -40.99 75.15
N PHE A 11 39.49 -40.17 75.58
CA PHE A 11 39.59 -38.78 75.16
C PHE A 11 39.92 -38.66 73.67
N ASN A 12 40.89 -39.42 73.17
CA ASN A 12 41.23 -39.42 71.75
C ASN A 12 40.10 -39.95 70.87
N ALA A 13 39.35 -40.97 71.33
CA ALA A 13 38.16 -41.45 70.62
C ALA A 13 37.03 -40.40 70.60
N ALA A 14 36.86 -39.65 71.69
CA ALA A 14 35.88 -38.56 71.74
C ALA A 14 36.27 -37.39 70.84
N LEU A 15 37.57 -37.04 70.78
CA LEU A 15 38.10 -36.02 69.86
C LEU A 15 37.86 -36.41 68.39
N ALA A 16 38.21 -37.64 68.00
CA ALA A 16 37.99 -38.11 66.64
C ALA A 16 36.49 -38.10 66.25
N ALA A 17 35.60 -38.49 67.18
CA ALA A 17 34.16 -38.42 66.95
C ALA A 17 33.63 -36.98 66.87
N MET A 18 34.22 -36.02 67.59
CA MET A 18 33.87 -34.60 67.47
C MET A 18 34.35 -34.01 66.14
N GLU A 19 35.56 -34.36 65.68
CA GLU A 19 36.09 -33.93 64.38
C GLU A 19 35.26 -34.50 63.22
N GLU A 20 34.86 -35.77 63.29
CA GLU A 20 33.98 -36.41 62.31
C GLU A 20 32.59 -35.75 62.26
N ASN A 21 32.01 -35.46 63.43
CA ASN A 21 30.71 -34.77 63.51
C ASN A 21 30.78 -33.32 63.01
N ALA A 22 31.87 -32.60 63.27
CA ALA A 22 32.07 -31.25 62.75
C ALA A 22 32.22 -31.25 61.21
N SER A 23 33.01 -32.20 60.68
CA SER A 23 33.17 -32.41 59.24
C SER A 23 31.83 -32.72 58.55
N ASN A 24 31.02 -33.61 59.14
CA ASN A 24 29.70 -33.95 58.60
C ASN A 24 28.73 -32.76 58.64
N ALA A 25 28.77 -31.95 59.72
CA ALA A 25 27.94 -30.75 59.81
C ALA A 25 28.32 -29.70 58.76
N ASP A 26 29.62 -29.51 58.49
CA ASP A 26 30.09 -28.61 57.43
C ASP A 26 29.62 -29.08 56.03
N VAL A 27 29.67 -30.40 55.76
CA VAL A 27 29.14 -30.99 54.52
C VAL A 27 27.63 -30.79 54.40
N ASP A 28 26.86 -30.95 55.47
CA ASP A 28 25.41 -30.74 55.45
C ASP A 28 25.05 -29.26 55.21
N VAL A 29 25.81 -28.33 55.79
CA VAL A 29 25.65 -26.88 55.54
C VAL A 29 25.95 -26.55 54.08
N GLU A 30 27.05 -27.06 53.53
CA GLU A 30 27.42 -26.83 52.13
C GLU A 30 26.41 -27.46 51.17
N LYS A 31 25.93 -28.66 51.46
CA LYS A 31 24.87 -29.34 50.70
C LYS A 31 23.56 -28.56 50.70
N ASN A 32 23.15 -28.01 51.84
CA ASN A 32 21.94 -27.17 51.93
C ASN A 32 22.09 -25.89 51.11
N LYS A 33 23.25 -25.23 51.19
CA LYS A 33 23.55 -24.02 50.41
C LYS A 33 23.54 -24.30 48.90
N LEU A 34 24.14 -25.41 48.47
CA LEU A 34 24.10 -25.85 47.08
C LEU A 34 22.67 -26.19 46.65
N SER A 35 21.89 -26.84 47.49
CA SER A 35 20.47 -27.12 47.22
C SER A 35 19.66 -25.83 47.02
N GLU A 36 19.88 -24.79 47.84
CA GLU A 36 19.23 -23.48 47.66
C GLU A 36 19.69 -22.75 46.40
N GLN A 37 20.94 -22.91 45.98
CA GLN A 37 21.44 -22.32 44.75
C GLN A 37 20.87 -23.04 43.52
N VAL A 38 20.77 -24.36 43.56
CA VAL A 38 20.15 -25.16 42.49
C VAL A 38 18.69 -24.77 42.32
N THR A 39 17.91 -24.65 43.40
CA THR A 39 16.49 -24.24 43.27
C THR A 39 16.33 -22.83 42.70
N LYS A 40 17.21 -21.89 43.06
CA LYS A 40 17.22 -20.53 42.47
C LYS A 40 17.58 -20.55 40.99
N LEU A 41 18.58 -21.35 40.61
CA LEU A 41 19.00 -21.49 39.21
C LEU A 41 17.93 -22.17 38.36
N GLU A 42 17.25 -23.19 38.90
CA GLU A 42 16.13 -23.85 38.23
C GLU A 42 14.95 -22.88 38.04
N ALA A 43 14.61 -22.09 39.06
CA ALA A 43 13.57 -21.06 38.95
C ALA A 43 13.93 -19.99 37.91
N TRP A 44 15.18 -19.50 37.94
CA TRP A 44 15.67 -18.53 36.95
C TRP A 44 15.66 -19.10 35.53
N LYS A 45 16.06 -20.37 35.35
CA LYS A 45 16.03 -21.04 34.06
C LYS A 45 14.60 -21.13 33.52
N VAL A 46 13.63 -21.52 34.35
CA VAL A 46 12.21 -21.57 33.96
C VAL A 46 11.70 -20.19 33.55
N GLU A 47 12.07 -19.14 34.30
CA GLU A 47 11.70 -17.76 33.94
C GLU A 47 12.30 -17.33 32.60
N GLN A 48 13.57 -17.66 32.33
CA GLN A 48 14.22 -17.38 31.04
C GLN A 48 13.58 -18.18 29.88
N GLU A 49 13.22 -19.44 30.11
CA GLU A 49 12.51 -20.26 29.11
C GLU A 49 11.15 -19.65 28.75
N GLN A 50 10.42 -19.14 29.74
CA GLN A 50 9.14 -18.44 29.52
C GLN A 50 9.32 -17.13 28.74
N VAL A 51 10.35 -16.34 29.06
CA VAL A 51 10.68 -15.11 28.32
C VAL A 51 11.03 -15.43 26.87
N LEU A 52 11.82 -16.48 26.62
CA LEU A 52 12.18 -16.93 25.29
C LEU A 52 10.98 -17.44 24.49
N GLU A 53 10.08 -18.19 25.12
CA GLU A 53 8.87 -18.70 24.49
C GLU A 53 7.94 -17.55 24.10
N ALA A 54 7.73 -16.58 25.00
CA ALA A 54 6.95 -15.38 24.74
C ALA A 54 7.55 -14.55 23.58
N ALA A 55 8.85 -14.27 23.60
CA ALA A 55 9.52 -13.54 22.52
C ALA A 55 9.43 -14.28 21.18
N THR A 56 9.53 -15.60 21.18
CA THR A 56 9.40 -16.42 19.96
C THR A 56 7.98 -16.34 19.39
N ALA A 57 6.96 -16.37 20.25
CA ALA A 57 5.57 -16.23 19.85
C ALA A 57 5.28 -14.81 19.29
N GLU A 58 5.78 -13.76 19.94
CA GLU A 58 5.64 -12.37 19.47
C GLU A 58 6.30 -12.16 18.11
N ILE A 59 7.53 -12.66 17.91
CA ILE A 59 8.22 -12.60 16.62
C ILE A 59 7.42 -13.34 15.54
N ALA A 60 6.85 -14.51 15.86
CA ALA A 60 6.06 -15.27 14.90
C ALA A 60 4.77 -14.52 14.48
N SER A 61 4.07 -13.88 15.43
CA SER A 61 2.88 -13.08 15.15
C SER A 61 3.21 -11.89 14.26
N ALA A 62 4.21 -11.10 14.65
CA ALA A 62 4.58 -9.89 13.92
C ALA A 62 5.15 -10.18 12.52
N LYS A 63 5.83 -11.32 12.31
CA LYS A 63 6.22 -11.79 10.97
C LYS A 63 5.01 -12.09 10.09
N LYS A 64 3.97 -12.70 10.65
CA LYS A 64 2.73 -12.98 9.92
C LYS A 64 2.01 -11.69 9.55
N GLU A 65 1.85 -10.77 10.49
CA GLU A 65 1.23 -9.45 10.25
C GLU A 65 1.99 -8.67 9.18
N THR A 66 3.32 -8.71 9.18
CA THR A 66 4.15 -8.07 8.14
C THR A 66 3.92 -8.70 6.76
N ALA A 67 3.80 -10.04 6.68
CA ALA A 67 3.55 -10.74 5.43
C ALA A 67 2.16 -10.39 4.85
N ASP A 68 1.13 -10.41 5.70
CA ASP A 68 -0.24 -10.07 5.33
C ASP A 68 -0.31 -8.60 4.82
N ALA A 69 0.34 -7.66 5.51
CA ALA A 69 0.39 -6.27 5.08
C ALA A 69 1.17 -6.05 3.76
N THR A 70 2.22 -6.84 3.52
CA THR A 70 2.97 -6.80 2.25
C THR A 70 2.10 -7.27 1.08
N GLU A 71 1.29 -8.31 1.28
CA GLU A 71 0.36 -8.81 0.26
C GLU A 71 -0.73 -7.79 -0.08
N VAL A 72 -1.32 -7.15 0.94
CA VAL A 72 -2.32 -6.07 0.75
C VAL A 72 -1.72 -4.91 -0.05
N ASN A 73 -0.50 -4.48 0.30
CA ASN A 73 0.17 -3.38 -0.40
C ASN A 73 0.44 -3.72 -1.87
N SER A 74 0.91 -4.94 -2.17
CA SER A 74 1.10 -5.38 -3.56
C SER A 74 -0.21 -5.37 -4.37
N THR A 75 -1.33 -5.71 -3.73
CA THR A 75 -2.65 -5.67 -4.36
C THR A 75 -3.11 -4.24 -4.60
N LEU A 76 -2.87 -3.32 -3.65
CA LEU A 76 -3.18 -1.89 -3.81
C LEU A 76 -2.33 -1.26 -4.92
N GLU A 77 -1.05 -1.59 -5.02
CA GLU A 77 -0.16 -1.11 -6.09
C GLU A 77 -0.64 -1.55 -7.48
N ALA A 78 -1.08 -2.80 -7.62
CA ALA A 78 -1.66 -3.29 -8.87
C ALA A 78 -2.91 -2.49 -9.26
N LYS A 79 -3.84 -2.27 -8.32
CA LYS A 79 -5.06 -1.49 -8.56
C LYS A 79 -4.79 -0.02 -8.88
N ILE A 80 -3.84 0.61 -8.17
CA ILE A 80 -3.41 1.99 -8.46
C ILE A 80 -2.85 2.09 -9.88
N THR A 81 -2.04 1.13 -10.30
CA THR A 81 -1.45 1.10 -11.65
C THR A 81 -2.52 0.94 -12.72
N GLU A 82 -3.49 0.05 -12.51
CA GLU A 82 -4.63 -0.15 -13.41
C GLU A 82 -5.47 1.12 -13.57
N LEU A 83 -5.89 1.73 -12.46
CA LEU A 83 -6.69 2.96 -12.47
C LEU A 83 -5.93 4.14 -13.08
N THR A 84 -4.63 4.25 -12.81
CA THR A 84 -3.77 5.28 -13.42
C THR A 84 -3.71 5.11 -14.94
N THR A 85 -3.51 3.88 -15.41
CA THR A 85 -3.49 3.58 -16.85
C THR A 85 -4.82 3.89 -17.52
N SER A 86 -5.94 3.57 -16.86
CA SER A 86 -7.29 3.87 -17.33
C SER A 86 -7.53 5.39 -17.42
N LEU A 87 -7.11 6.15 -16.41
CA LEU A 87 -7.17 7.62 -16.40
C LEU A 87 -6.34 8.23 -17.54
N GLU A 88 -5.10 7.77 -17.73
CA GLU A 88 -4.24 8.25 -18.82
C GLU A 88 -4.82 7.96 -20.21
N ALA A 89 -5.40 6.77 -20.40
CA ALA A 89 -6.08 6.40 -21.64
C ALA A 89 -7.31 7.28 -21.88
N SER A 90 -8.08 7.56 -20.83
CA SER A 90 -9.26 8.44 -20.91
C SER A 90 -8.88 9.89 -21.25
N VAL A 91 -7.82 10.42 -20.63
CA VAL A 91 -7.28 11.76 -20.94
C VAL A 91 -6.83 11.84 -22.40
N LYS A 92 -6.07 10.87 -22.89
CA LYS A 92 -5.64 10.83 -24.31
C LYS A 92 -6.82 10.75 -25.27
N SER A 93 -7.83 9.93 -24.95
CA SER A 93 -9.06 9.85 -25.74
C SER A 93 -9.83 11.18 -25.74
N GLY A 94 -9.89 11.87 -24.60
CA GLY A 94 -10.49 13.19 -24.47
C GLY A 94 -9.76 14.26 -25.29
N GLU A 95 -8.42 14.26 -25.30
CA GLU A 95 -7.61 15.17 -26.14
C GLU A 95 -7.87 14.94 -27.64
N ILE A 96 -7.93 13.69 -28.09
CA ILE A 96 -8.26 13.34 -29.48
C ILE A 96 -9.67 13.85 -29.82
N ALA A 97 -10.65 13.61 -28.95
CA ALA A 97 -12.03 14.07 -29.16
C ALA A 97 -12.11 15.61 -29.22
N GLN A 98 -11.39 16.33 -28.36
CA GLN A 98 -11.32 17.79 -28.36
C GLN A 98 -10.73 18.33 -29.67
N ASN A 99 -9.66 17.72 -30.19
CA ASN A 99 -9.05 18.11 -31.46
C ASN A 99 -10.02 17.89 -32.64
N GLN A 100 -10.72 16.76 -32.68
CA GLN A 100 -11.75 16.49 -33.70
C GLN A 100 -12.89 17.52 -33.64
N LEU A 101 -13.29 17.93 -32.43
CA LEU A 101 -14.33 18.93 -32.24
C LEU A 101 -13.88 20.33 -32.69
N SER A 102 -12.63 20.69 -32.42
CA SER A 102 -12.02 21.93 -32.94
C SER A 102 -11.93 21.93 -34.47
N GLU A 103 -11.60 20.80 -35.08
CA GLU A 103 -11.54 20.64 -36.54
C GLU A 103 -12.94 20.76 -37.17
N LEU A 104 -13.94 20.06 -36.62
CA LEU A 104 -15.34 20.17 -37.07
C LEU A 104 -15.89 21.60 -36.91
N ALA A 105 -15.55 22.30 -35.82
CA ALA A 105 -15.94 23.69 -35.63
C ALA A 105 -15.30 24.61 -36.68
N ALA A 106 -14.03 24.41 -37.02
CA ALA A 106 -13.35 25.16 -38.07
C ALA A 106 -13.94 24.88 -39.46
N GLN A 107 -14.25 23.62 -39.77
CA GLN A 107 -14.91 23.23 -41.02
C GLN A 107 -16.30 23.86 -41.14
N LYS A 108 -17.08 23.86 -40.05
CA LYS A 108 -18.38 24.53 -40.01
C LYS A 108 -18.25 26.04 -40.28
N LEU A 109 -17.29 26.71 -39.65
CA LEU A 109 -17.04 28.13 -39.88
C LEU A 109 -16.69 28.41 -41.35
N ALA A 110 -15.82 27.59 -41.95
CA ALA A 110 -15.48 27.71 -43.36
C ALA A 110 -16.69 27.51 -44.29
N ALA A 111 -17.57 26.54 -43.98
CA ALA A 111 -18.81 26.32 -44.71
C ALA A 111 -19.79 27.51 -44.57
N GLU A 112 -19.88 28.13 -43.38
CA GLU A 112 -20.69 29.33 -43.15
C GLU A 112 -20.18 30.54 -43.95
N VAL A 113 -18.86 30.72 -44.02
CA VAL A 113 -18.24 31.77 -44.86
C VAL A 113 -18.52 31.53 -46.34
N ALA A 114 -18.34 30.30 -46.83
CA ALA A 114 -18.60 29.95 -48.22
C ALA A 114 -20.08 30.14 -48.59
N LEU A 115 -20.99 29.80 -47.67
CA LEU A 115 -22.43 30.02 -47.83
C LEU A 115 -22.76 31.51 -47.89
N SER A 116 -22.18 32.33 -47.01
CA SER A 116 -22.35 33.79 -47.06
C SER A 116 -21.86 34.39 -48.37
N GLN A 117 -20.69 33.96 -48.87
CA GLN A 117 -20.15 34.39 -50.16
C GLN A 117 -21.04 33.93 -51.33
N ALA A 118 -21.60 32.73 -51.27
CA ALA A 118 -22.55 32.26 -52.27
C ALA A 118 -23.83 33.11 -52.28
N GLN A 119 -24.37 33.48 -51.11
CA GLN A 119 -25.53 34.36 -50.99
C GLN A 119 -25.27 35.76 -51.56
N GLU A 120 -24.10 36.32 -51.29
CA GLU A 120 -23.68 37.63 -51.81
C GLU A 120 -23.56 37.60 -53.35
N ASN A 121 -22.95 36.55 -53.90
CA ASN A 121 -22.91 36.33 -55.35
C ASN A 121 -24.30 36.17 -55.99
N ILE A 122 -25.27 35.53 -55.32
CA ILE A 122 -26.66 35.46 -55.81
C ILE A 122 -27.30 36.86 -55.89
N ALA A 123 -27.08 37.70 -54.89
CA ALA A 123 -27.60 39.06 -54.87
C ALA A 123 -27.03 39.89 -56.04
N ASP A 124 -25.75 39.71 -56.36
CA ASP A 124 -25.04 40.42 -57.44
C ASP A 124 -25.33 39.87 -58.85
N THR A 125 -25.62 38.56 -58.99
CA THR A 125 -25.89 37.87 -60.27
C THR A 125 -27.34 37.93 -60.76
N SER A 126 -28.19 38.74 -60.12
CA SER A 126 -29.60 38.98 -60.49
C SER A 126 -29.88 39.50 -61.93
N LYS A 127 -28.88 39.46 -62.82
CA LYS A 127 -28.93 39.92 -64.21
C LYS A 127 -28.62 38.85 -65.29
N ALA A 128 -28.30 37.59 -64.94
CA ALA A 128 -28.03 36.54 -65.92
C ALA A 128 -28.60 35.16 -65.50
N ASP A 129 -29.75 34.78 -66.08
CA ASP A 129 -30.55 33.59 -65.68
C ASP A 129 -29.80 32.24 -65.70
N GLY A 130 -28.77 32.09 -66.54
CA GLY A 130 -28.01 30.83 -66.65
C GLY A 130 -26.99 30.58 -65.52
N GLU A 131 -26.55 31.62 -64.83
CA GLU A 131 -25.61 31.49 -63.70
C GLU A 131 -26.37 31.29 -62.38
N LEU A 132 -27.61 31.79 -62.29
CA LEU A 132 -28.43 31.76 -61.09
C LEU A 132 -28.76 30.32 -60.62
N GLU A 133 -29.13 29.41 -61.54
CA GLU A 133 -29.41 28.00 -61.20
C GLU A 133 -28.18 27.28 -60.61
N ALA A 134 -26.99 27.53 -61.17
CA ALA A 134 -25.75 26.94 -60.69
C ALA A 134 -25.36 27.47 -59.29
N VAL A 135 -25.65 28.74 -58.99
CA VAL A 135 -25.38 29.32 -57.67
C VAL A 135 -26.41 28.88 -56.64
N VAL A 136 -27.69 28.74 -57.01
CA VAL A 136 -28.74 28.18 -56.15
C VAL A 136 -28.45 26.71 -55.78
N ALA A 137 -27.97 25.90 -56.73
CA ALA A 137 -27.54 24.54 -56.45
C ALA A 137 -26.36 24.50 -55.46
N LYS A 138 -25.35 25.36 -55.64
CA LYS A 138 -24.22 25.50 -54.70
C LYS A 138 -24.67 25.96 -53.31
N LEU A 139 -25.67 26.83 -53.22
CA LEU A 139 -26.25 27.26 -51.95
C LEU A 139 -26.89 26.09 -51.22
N ALA A 140 -27.73 25.30 -51.91
CA ALA A 140 -28.39 24.14 -51.32
C ALA A 140 -27.38 23.07 -50.86
N GLU A 141 -26.30 22.84 -51.63
CA GLU A 141 -25.20 21.96 -51.24
C GLU A 141 -24.47 22.48 -49.99
N ALA A 142 -24.22 23.79 -49.90
CA ALA A 142 -23.57 24.40 -48.74
C ALA A 142 -24.47 24.36 -47.48
N GLU A 143 -25.79 24.58 -47.62
CA GLU A 143 -26.76 24.45 -46.54
C GLU A 143 -26.82 23.03 -46.00
N LYS A 144 -26.82 22.04 -46.89
CA LYS A 144 -26.77 20.62 -46.52
C LYS A 144 -25.47 20.27 -45.81
N ALA A 145 -24.32 20.68 -46.35
CA ALA A 145 -23.02 20.45 -45.74
C ALA A 145 -22.92 21.08 -44.33
N LYS A 146 -23.49 22.27 -44.14
CA LYS A 146 -23.60 22.92 -42.83
C LYS A 146 -24.46 22.12 -41.85
N ALA A 147 -25.60 21.61 -42.29
CA ALA A 147 -26.49 20.80 -41.45
C ALA A 147 -25.83 19.47 -41.03
N ASP A 148 -25.14 18.80 -41.95
CA ASP A 148 -24.41 17.56 -41.69
C ASP A 148 -23.25 17.80 -40.70
N LEU A 149 -22.48 18.88 -40.87
CA LEU A 149 -21.44 19.28 -39.93
C LEU A 149 -21.98 19.62 -38.55
N GLN A 150 -23.14 20.29 -38.45
CA GLN A 150 -23.78 20.57 -37.17
C GLN A 150 -24.20 19.29 -36.45
N ALA A 151 -24.81 18.33 -37.16
CA ALA A 151 -25.18 17.04 -36.60
C ALA A 151 -23.96 16.22 -36.13
N ALA A 152 -22.86 16.27 -36.89
CA ALA A 152 -21.60 15.65 -36.50
C ALA A 152 -21.01 16.29 -35.23
N LEU A 153 -21.06 17.61 -35.11
CA LEU A 153 -20.56 18.37 -33.97
C LEU A 153 -21.37 18.09 -32.70
N ASP A 154 -22.70 18.00 -32.81
CA ASP A 154 -23.58 17.64 -31.69
C ASP A 154 -23.36 16.20 -31.22
N THR A 155 -23.14 15.27 -32.17
CA THR A 155 -22.77 13.88 -31.86
C THR A 155 -21.41 13.80 -31.15
N ALA A 156 -20.42 14.57 -31.61
CA ALA A 156 -19.10 14.63 -31.01
C ALA A 156 -19.12 15.23 -29.59
N LYS A 157 -19.89 16.31 -29.37
CA LYS A 157 -20.12 16.90 -28.04
C LYS A 157 -20.74 15.91 -27.06
N ASN A 158 -21.76 15.16 -27.50
CA ASN A 158 -22.41 14.17 -26.65
C ASN A 158 -21.46 13.03 -26.25
N LYS A 159 -20.57 12.59 -27.16
CA LYS A 159 -19.53 11.60 -26.85
C LYS A 159 -18.44 12.13 -25.91
N GLN A 160 -18.10 13.42 -26.01
CA GLN A 160 -17.15 14.04 -25.09
C GLN A 160 -17.71 14.10 -23.67
N ALA A 161 -18.99 14.44 -23.51
CA ALA A 161 -19.65 14.51 -22.21
C ALA A 161 -19.67 13.15 -21.49
N SER A 162 -19.80 12.03 -22.22
CA SER A 162 -19.77 10.69 -21.63
C SER A 162 -18.37 10.20 -21.25
N ASN A 163 -17.31 10.71 -21.90
CA ASN A 163 -15.93 10.31 -21.61
C ASN A 163 -15.25 11.19 -20.54
N ALA A 164 -15.80 12.37 -20.27
CA ALA A 164 -15.21 13.35 -19.35
C ALA A 164 -15.45 13.05 -17.85
N ASP A 165 -16.35 12.12 -17.52
CA ASP A 165 -16.67 11.82 -16.12
C ASP A 165 -15.69 10.82 -15.49
N THR A 166 -14.41 11.21 -15.41
CA THR A 166 -13.34 10.47 -14.73
C THR A 166 -13.22 10.85 -13.25
N SER A 167 -14.13 11.70 -12.75
CA SER A 167 -14.17 12.18 -11.35
C SER A 167 -14.14 11.01 -10.36
N ASP A 168 -14.91 9.96 -10.63
CA ASP A 168 -15.06 8.86 -9.68
C ASP A 168 -13.84 7.95 -9.66
N ILE A 169 -13.23 7.70 -10.83
CA ILE A 169 -11.94 6.99 -10.96
C ILE A 169 -10.84 7.77 -10.24
N ALA A 170 -10.82 9.11 -10.35
CA ALA A 170 -9.84 9.96 -9.67
C ALA A 170 -10.01 9.96 -8.15
N LYS A 171 -11.26 9.98 -7.65
CA LYS A 171 -11.55 9.86 -6.21
C LYS A 171 -11.15 8.49 -5.67
N GLU A 172 -11.46 7.41 -6.40
CA GLU A 172 -11.06 6.06 -6.03
C GLU A 172 -9.54 5.91 -5.99
N LEU A 173 -8.83 6.43 -7.00
CA LEU A 173 -7.37 6.45 -7.02
C LEU A 173 -6.79 7.21 -5.82
N ALA A 174 -7.37 8.38 -5.47
CA ALA A 174 -6.94 9.15 -4.31
C ALA A 174 -7.17 8.40 -3.00
N ALA A 175 -8.31 7.72 -2.86
CA ALA A 175 -8.61 6.90 -1.68
C ALA A 175 -7.65 5.70 -1.55
N LEU A 176 -7.35 5.01 -2.64
CA LEU A 176 -6.40 3.89 -2.63
C LEU A 176 -4.97 4.32 -2.31
N LYS A 177 -4.54 5.49 -2.79
CA LYS A 177 -3.24 6.06 -2.43
C LYS A 177 -3.16 6.40 -0.94
N ALA A 178 -4.22 7.01 -0.39
CA ALA A 178 -4.30 7.29 1.04
C ALA A 178 -4.27 6.00 1.88
N GLN A 179 -5.00 4.96 1.46
CA GLN A 179 -4.98 3.66 2.14
C GLN A 179 -3.58 3.04 2.14
N ARG A 180 -2.88 3.07 0.99
CA ARG A 180 -1.50 2.55 0.89
C ARG A 180 -0.54 3.27 1.83
N GLU A 181 -0.69 4.59 2.01
CA GLU A 181 0.14 5.35 2.96
C GLU A 181 -0.10 4.92 4.41
N VAL A 182 -1.35 4.63 4.78
CA VAL A 182 -1.71 4.10 6.10
C VAL A 182 -1.10 2.71 6.30
N ASP A 183 -1.30 1.80 5.34
CA ASP A 183 -0.80 0.42 5.43
C ASP A 183 0.74 0.39 5.53
N LEU A 184 1.44 1.26 4.81
CA LEU A 184 2.89 1.41 4.91
C LEU A 184 3.33 1.93 6.29
N ALA A 185 2.58 2.85 6.88
CA ALA A 185 2.85 3.34 8.23
C ALA A 185 2.66 2.22 9.27
N GLU A 186 1.64 1.39 9.12
CA GLU A 186 1.40 0.23 10.00
C GLU A 186 2.53 -0.80 9.90
N VAL A 187 3.01 -1.11 8.69
CA VAL A 187 4.18 -1.98 8.49
C VAL A 187 5.41 -1.42 9.21
N ASN A 188 5.67 -0.12 9.10
CA ASN A 188 6.81 0.50 9.79
C ASN A 188 6.71 0.36 11.31
N VAL A 189 5.52 0.53 11.89
CA VAL A 189 5.29 0.33 13.33
C VAL A 189 5.56 -1.12 13.74
N ILE A 190 5.16 -2.10 12.93
CA ILE A 190 5.44 -3.52 13.19
C ILE A 190 6.95 -3.79 13.12
N LEU A 191 7.64 -3.23 12.12
CA LEU A 191 9.09 -3.36 11.96
C LEU A 191 9.86 -2.74 13.13
N GLU A 192 9.44 -1.57 13.63
CA GLU A 192 10.04 -0.93 14.82
C GLU A 192 9.91 -1.79 16.08
N LYS A 193 8.81 -2.55 16.22
CA LYS A 193 8.62 -3.50 17.33
C LYS A 193 9.47 -4.76 17.17
N LEU A 194 9.68 -5.22 15.93
CA LEU A 194 10.42 -6.45 15.62
C LEU A 194 11.93 -6.28 15.69
N LEU A 195 12.47 -5.15 15.24
CA LEU A 195 13.91 -4.84 15.24
C LEU A 195 14.62 -5.17 16.56
N PRO A 196 14.19 -4.65 17.73
CA PRO A 196 14.87 -4.91 18.99
C PRO A 196 14.76 -6.38 19.44
N LEU A 197 13.71 -7.11 19.05
CA LEU A 197 13.53 -8.53 19.38
C LEU A 197 14.46 -9.45 18.58
N VAL A 198 14.90 -9.01 17.39
CA VAL A 198 15.84 -9.74 16.54
C VAL A 198 17.29 -9.40 16.90
N GLU A 199 17.57 -8.15 17.27
CA GLU A 199 18.90 -7.68 17.68
C GLU A 199 19.32 -8.13 19.09
N ALA A 200 18.36 -8.55 19.94
CA ALA A 200 18.64 -9.09 21.27
C ALA A 200 19.16 -10.56 21.28
N LYS A 201 19.46 -11.14 20.10
CA LYS A 201 20.12 -12.45 19.94
C LYS A 201 21.63 -12.34 19.89
#